data_AF-A0A7Y5RRG2-F1
#
_entry.id   AF-A0A7Y5RRG2-F1
#
_cell.length_a   1.000
_cell.length_b   1.000
_cell.length_c   1.000
_cell.angle_alpha   90.00
_cell.angle_beta   90.00
_cell.angle_gamma   90.00
#
_symmetry.space_group_name_H-M   'P 1'
#
loop_
_entity.id
_entity.type
_entity.pdbx_description
1 polymer ?
#
loop_
_entity_poly.entity_id
_entity_poly.type
_entity_poly.pdbx_seq_one_letter_code
_entity_poly.pdbx_strand_id
1 'polypeptide(L)'
;MSRRYGIVAEISGYDKSREAAIKRTLKDYWPFRTWDDMDTMLIAEYARCTLGEGQDEEEFVNDVAKAVWAANGGYCKVRLHMTCLDSYPTAVHTREREHFERLKAG
;
A
#
# COMPACT_ATOMS: atom_id res chain seq x y z
N MET A 1 -18.51 12.49 6.09
CA MET A 1 -17.58 13.34 5.33
C MET A 1 -16.44 12.48 4.83
N SER A 2 -16.09 12.58 3.56
CA SER A 2 -14.93 11.89 2.99
C SER A 2 -13.63 12.66 3.25
N ARG A 3 -12.55 11.96 3.61
CA ARG A 3 -11.22 12.57 3.80
C ARG A 3 -10.31 12.28 2.61
N ARG A 4 -9.51 13.27 2.21
CA ARG A 4 -8.55 13.14 1.11
C ARG A 4 -7.18 12.78 1.67
N TYR A 5 -6.56 11.76 1.09
CA TYR A 5 -5.20 11.35 1.47
C TYR A 5 -4.25 11.41 0.29
N GLY A 6 -3.01 11.83 0.54
CA GLY A 6 -1.86 11.53 -0.29
C GLY A 6 -1.16 10.29 0.27
N ILE A 7 -0.87 9.32 -0.60
CA ILE A 7 -0.27 8.04 -0.19
C ILE A 7 1.06 7.83 -0.90
N VAL A 8 2.06 7.43 -0.13
CA VAL A 8 3.31 6.84 -0.63
C VAL A 8 3.41 5.41 -0.12
N ALA A 9 3.67 4.46 -1.02
CA ALA A 9 3.82 3.05 -0.68
C ALA A 9 5.28 2.60 -0.84
N GLU A 10 5.87 2.04 0.21
CA GLU A 10 7.18 1.39 0.20
C GLU A 10 6.99 -0.13 0.27
N ILE A 11 7.56 -0.86 -0.68
CA ILE A 11 7.48 -2.32 -0.74
C ILE A 11 8.89 -2.89 -0.75
N SER A 12 9.22 -3.71 0.24
CA SER A 12 10.56 -4.29 0.38
C SER A 12 10.52 -5.81 0.54
N GLY A 13 11.59 -6.47 0.09
CA GLY A 13 11.68 -7.93 0.09
C GLY A 13 10.67 -8.62 -0.86
N TYR A 14 10.23 -7.91 -1.90
CA TYR A 14 9.39 -8.47 -2.94
C TYR A 14 10.19 -9.34 -3.92
N ASP A 15 9.53 -10.27 -4.59
CA ASP A 15 10.10 -11.03 -5.69
C ASP A 15 10.22 -10.12 -6.92
N LYS A 16 11.45 -9.82 -7.35
CA LYS A 16 11.70 -8.97 -8.53
C LYS A 16 11.03 -9.48 -9.80
N SER A 17 10.85 -10.80 -9.95
CA SER A 17 10.12 -11.36 -11.10
C SER A 17 8.62 -11.00 -11.10
N ARG A 18 8.08 -10.57 -9.94
CA ARG A 18 6.69 -10.19 -9.72
C ARG A 18 6.47 -8.68 -9.68
N GLU A 19 7.52 -7.88 -9.82
CA GLU A 19 7.45 -6.41 -9.73
C GLU A 19 6.37 -5.82 -10.65
N ALA A 20 6.32 -6.24 -11.91
CA ALA A 20 5.32 -5.78 -12.87
C ALA A 20 3.88 -6.11 -12.42
N ALA A 21 3.68 -7.26 -11.78
CA ALA A 21 2.38 -7.64 -11.24
C ALA A 21 2.01 -6.77 -10.04
N ILE A 22 2.95 -6.49 -9.14
CA ILE A 22 2.75 -5.59 -7.99
C ILE A 22 2.40 -4.17 -8.46
N LYS A 23 3.18 -3.61 -9.40
CA LYS A 23 2.94 -2.29 -10.00
C LYS A 23 1.57 -2.22 -10.66
N ARG A 24 1.19 -3.26 -11.41
CA ARG A 24 -0.12 -3.33 -12.07
C ARG A 24 -1.26 -3.37 -11.05
N THR A 25 -1.18 -4.26 -10.06
CA THR A 25 -2.18 -4.36 -8.99
C THR A 25 -2.36 -3.01 -8.31
N LEU A 26 -1.27 -2.37 -7.91
CA LEU A 26 -1.36 -1.07 -7.26
C LEU A 26 -1.96 0.01 -8.16
N LYS A 27 -1.65 0.05 -9.46
CA LYS A 27 -2.26 0.98 -10.43
C LYS A 27 -3.76 0.74 -10.64
N ASP A 28 -4.19 -0.52 -10.66
CA ASP A 28 -5.57 -0.91 -10.93
C ASP A 28 -6.50 -0.46 -9.78
N TYR A 29 -6.01 -0.49 -8.54
CA TYR A 29 -6.77 -0.09 -7.34
C TYR A 29 -6.52 1.36 -6.91
N TRP A 30 -5.31 1.88 -7.12
CA TRP A 30 -4.88 3.20 -6.66
C TRP A 30 -4.06 3.91 -7.74
N PRO A 31 -4.40 5.16 -8.10
CA PRO A 31 -3.77 5.83 -9.23
C PRO A 31 -2.37 6.40 -8.88
N PHE A 32 -1.45 5.55 -8.40
CA PHE A 32 -0.04 5.88 -8.19
C PHE A 32 0.60 6.32 -9.50
N ARG A 33 1.24 7.49 -9.49
CA ARG A 33 1.69 8.16 -10.71
C ARG A 33 3.15 7.91 -11.02
N THR A 34 3.97 7.85 -9.99
CA THR A 34 5.43 7.70 -10.09
C THR A 34 5.88 6.46 -9.34
N TRP A 35 6.96 5.86 -9.84
CA TRP A 35 7.58 4.67 -9.29
C TRP A 35 9.07 4.90 -9.25
N ASP A 36 9.65 4.90 -8.05
CA ASP A 36 11.09 4.82 -7.88
C ASP A 36 11.45 3.39 -7.52
N ASP A 37 12.34 2.81 -8.33
CA ASP A 37 12.91 1.50 -8.06
C ASP A 37 14.29 1.70 -7.46
N MET A 38 14.40 1.44 -6.16
CA MET A 38 15.68 1.28 -5.49
C MET A 38 15.96 -0.22 -5.42
N ASP A 39 17.23 -0.64 -5.51
CA ASP A 39 17.65 -2.04 -5.67
C ASP A 39 16.92 -3.11 -4.80
N THR A 40 16.36 -2.72 -3.66
CA THR A 40 15.63 -3.60 -2.72
C THR A 40 14.23 -3.11 -2.34
N MET A 41 13.78 -1.97 -2.89
CA MET A 41 12.57 -1.29 -2.47
C MET A 41 11.85 -0.59 -3.64
N LEU A 42 10.56 -0.87 -3.75
CA LEU A 42 9.66 -0.16 -4.65
C LEU A 42 9.01 1.01 -3.91
N ILE A 43 9.12 2.22 -4.44
CA ILE A 43 8.39 3.39 -3.93
C ILE A 43 7.34 3.77 -4.96
N ALA A 44 6.07 3.79 -4.56
CA ALA A 44 4.97 4.31 -5.37
C ALA A 44 4.53 5.65 -4.78
N GLU A 45 4.68 6.75 -5.51
CA GLU A 45 4.26 8.06 -5.00
C GLU A 45 2.90 8.51 -5.58
N TYR A 46 2.18 9.20 -4.70
CA TYR A 46 1.03 10.03 -4.98
C TYR A 46 -0.19 9.30 -5.57
N ALA A 47 -0.81 8.44 -4.76
CA ALA A 47 -2.23 8.16 -4.92
C ALA A 47 -3.05 9.20 -4.13
N ARG A 48 -4.05 9.82 -4.79
CA ARG A 48 -5.14 10.52 -4.10
C ARG A 48 -6.23 9.50 -3.85
N CYS A 49 -6.48 9.15 -2.59
CA CYS A 49 -7.65 8.36 -2.23
C CYS A 49 -8.66 9.22 -1.48
N THR A 50 -9.93 8.87 -1.65
CA THR A 50 -11.03 9.39 -0.86
C THR A 50 -11.52 8.21 -0.04
N LEU A 51 -11.21 8.20 1.26
CA LEU A 51 -11.80 7.19 2.14
C LEU A 51 -13.27 7.57 2.33
N GLY A 52 -14.17 6.66 1.93
CA GLY A 52 -15.61 6.83 2.04
C GLY A 52 -16.09 6.76 3.50
N GLU A 53 -17.37 7.07 3.75
CA GLU A 53 -17.95 6.85 5.07
C GLU A 53 -18.01 5.34 5.37
N GLY A 54 -17.10 4.87 6.23
CA GLY A 54 -17.09 3.49 6.73
C GLY A 54 -15.79 2.74 6.51
N GLN A 55 -14.89 3.19 5.63
CA GLN A 55 -13.55 2.60 5.49
C GLN A 55 -12.56 3.36 6.38
N ASP A 56 -11.98 2.68 7.36
CA ASP A 56 -10.91 3.26 8.17
C ASP A 56 -9.53 3.10 7.50
N GLU A 57 -8.53 3.84 8.00
CA GLU A 57 -7.16 3.77 7.46
C GLU A 57 -6.56 2.35 7.61
N GLU A 58 -6.93 1.62 8.65
CA GLU A 58 -6.36 0.30 8.97
C GLU A 58 -6.86 -0.77 7.98
N GLU A 59 -8.17 -0.75 7.68
CA GLU A 59 -8.82 -1.53 6.63
C GLU A 59 -8.21 -1.23 5.27
N PHE A 60 -8.06 0.05 4.93
CA PHE A 60 -7.41 0.46 3.68
C PHE A 60 -6.00 -0.10 3.56
N VAL A 61 -5.17 0.05 4.60
CA VAL A 61 -3.79 -0.46 4.60
C VAL A 61 -3.78 -1.99 4.49
N ASN A 62 -4.72 -2.67 5.16
CA ASN A 62 -4.86 -4.13 5.08
C ASN A 62 -5.20 -4.59 3.65
N ASP A 63 -6.10 -3.90 2.96
CA ASP A 63 -6.49 -4.22 1.59
C ASP A 63 -5.33 -4.02 0.62
N VAL A 64 -4.58 -2.92 0.76
CA VAL A 64 -3.37 -2.68 -0.03
C VAL A 64 -2.35 -3.79 0.20
N ALA A 65 -2.07 -4.14 1.45
CA ALA A 65 -1.11 -5.18 1.78
C ALA A 65 -1.53 -6.54 1.22
N LYS A 66 -2.80 -6.92 1.37
CA LYS A 66 -3.37 -8.16 0.78
C LYS A 66 -3.21 -8.20 -0.74
N ALA A 67 -3.53 -7.11 -1.43
CA ALA A 67 -3.40 -7.01 -2.88
C ALA A 67 -1.93 -7.16 -3.33
N VAL A 68 -1.01 -6.48 -2.63
CA VAL A 68 0.43 -6.59 -2.90
C VAL A 68 0.93 -8.01 -2.65
N TRP A 69 0.56 -8.65 -1.54
CA TRP A 69 0.97 -10.03 -1.25
C TRP A 69 0.43 -11.04 -2.26
N ALA A 70 -0.81 -10.87 -2.71
CA ALA A 70 -1.39 -11.70 -3.76
C ALA A 70 -0.63 -11.54 -5.09
N ALA A 71 -0.26 -10.31 -5.46
CA ALA A 71 0.51 -10.02 -6.67
C ALA A 71 1.95 -10.53 -6.59
N ASN A 72 2.56 -10.42 -5.42
CA ASN A 72 3.90 -10.92 -5.11
C ASN A 72 3.95 -12.46 -5.01
N GLY A 73 2.81 -13.12 -4.73
CA GLY A 73 2.74 -14.57 -4.51
C GLY A 73 3.22 -15.00 -3.11
N GLY A 74 3.32 -14.06 -2.17
CA GLY A 74 3.82 -14.32 -0.83
C GLY A 74 4.09 -13.04 -0.05
N TYR A 75 4.60 -13.22 1.17
CA TYR A 75 4.95 -12.10 2.03
C TYR A 75 6.02 -11.20 1.39
N CYS A 76 5.76 -9.90 1.40
CA CYS A 76 6.74 -8.84 1.31
C CYS A 76 6.34 -7.74 2.29
N LYS A 77 7.30 -6.94 2.76
CA LYS A 77 6.97 -5.86 3.70
C LYS A 77 6.33 -4.71 2.94
N VAL A 78 5.20 -4.22 3.44
CA VAL A 78 4.46 -3.09 2.86
C VAL A 78 4.37 -1.99 3.91
N ARG A 79 4.79 -0.79 3.56
CA ARG A 79 4.64 0.41 4.40
C ARG A 79 3.92 1.50 3.62
N LEU A 80 2.89 2.08 4.21
CA LEU A 80 2.12 3.18 3.63
C LEU A 80 2.30 4.43 4.47
N HIS A 81 2.72 5.51 3.82
CA HIS A 81 2.72 6.85 4.37
C HIS A 81 1.44 7.53 3.90
N MET A 82 0.53 7.79 4.81
CA MET A 82 -0.77 8.39 4.54
C MET A 82 -0.82 9.80 5.11
N THR A 83 -0.80 10.81 4.25
CA THR A 83 -0.96 12.21 4.63
C THR A 83 -2.39 12.65 4.39
N CYS A 84 -3.15 12.96 5.45
CA CYS A 84 -4.47 13.55 5.31
C CYS A 84 -4.32 14.98 4.76
N LEU A 85 -4.80 15.24 3.55
CA LEU A 85 -4.64 16.52 2.85
C LEU A 85 -5.54 17.62 3.40
N ASP A 86 -6.54 17.26 4.22
CA ASP A 86 -7.48 18.22 4.80
C ASP A 86 -6.98 18.80 6.13
N SER A 87 -6.16 18.05 6.88
CA SER A 87 -5.59 18.49 8.17
C SER A 87 -4.05 18.45 8.24
N TYR A 88 -3.40 17.88 7.22
CA TYR A 88 -1.96 17.62 7.10
C TYR A 88 -1.27 16.66 8.10
N PRO A 89 -1.94 15.88 8.99
CA PRO A 89 -1.25 14.83 9.72
C PRO A 89 -0.81 13.72 8.77
N THR A 90 0.35 13.14 9.04
CA THR A 90 0.87 11.97 8.34
C THR A 90 0.93 10.79 9.29
N ALA A 91 0.32 9.68 8.91
CA ALA A 91 0.40 8.40 9.59
C ALA A 91 1.26 7.43 8.77
N VAL A 92 2.05 6.60 9.45
CA VAL A 92 2.86 5.57 8.80
C VAL A 92 2.37 4.22 9.29
N HIS A 93 1.86 3.42 8.37
CA HIS A 93 1.31 2.10 8.66
C HIS A 93 2.21 1.04 8.03
N THR A 94 2.64 0.05 8.80
CA THR A 94 3.53 -1.02 8.31
C THR A 94 2.86 -2.39 8.50
N ARG A 95 2.89 -3.21 7.45
CA ARG A 95 2.45 -4.60 7.47
C ARG A 95 3.65 -5.53 7.36
N GLU A 96 4.02 -6.04 8.53
CA GLU A 96 5.06 -7.04 8.74
C GLU A 96 4.51 -8.48 8.60
N ARG A 97 5.39 -9.48 8.70
CA ARG A 97 5.05 -10.90 8.54
C ARG A 97 3.90 -11.36 9.44
N GLU A 98 3.85 -10.88 10.68
CA GLU A 98 2.76 -11.21 11.62
C GLU A 98 1.39 -10.81 11.06
N HIS A 99 1.30 -9.67 10.37
CA HIS A 99 0.06 -9.22 9.73
C HIS A 99 -0.30 -10.12 8.56
N PHE A 100 0.69 -10.52 7.75
CA PHE A 100 0.47 -11.46 6.66
C PHE A 100 -0.10 -12.79 7.15
N GLU A 101 0.45 -13.34 8.22
CA GLU A 101 -0.03 -14.59 8.81
C GLU A 101 -1.45 -14.46 9.36
N ARG A 102 -1.76 -13.36 10.07
CA ARG A 102 -3.10 -13.09 10.58
C ARG A 102 -4.13 -12.88 9.46
N LEU A 103 -3.79 -12.09 8.45
CA LEU A 103 -4.68 -11.71 7.36
C LEU A 103 -4.83 -12.78 6.27
N LYS A 104 -3.98 -13.80 6.26
CA LYS A 104 -4.13 -15.00 5.41
C LYS A 104 -5.02 -16.07 6.05
N ALA A 105 -5.14 -16.06 7.38
CA ALA A 105 -5.89 -17.06 8.14
C ALA A 105 -7.37 -16.72 8.36
N GLY A 106 -7.79 -15.49 8.04
CA GLY A 106 -9.19 -15.05 8.07
C GLY A 106 -9.72 -14.79 6.66
#